data_AF-A0A534ZPE0-F1
#
_entry.id   AF-A0A534ZPE0-F1
#
_cell.length_a   1.000
_cell.length_b   1.000
_cell.length_c   1.000
_cell.angle_alpha   90.00
_cell.angle_beta   90.00
_cell.angle_gamma   90.00
#
_symmetry.space_group_name_H-M   'P 1'
#
loop_
_entity.id
_entity.type
_entity.pdbx_description
1 polymer ?
#
loop_
_entity_poly.entity_id
_entity_poly.type
_entity_poly.pdbx_seq_one_letter_code
_entity_poly.pdbx_strand_id
1 'polypeptide(L)'
;MCPPSGAPDGSHSRGLIAGMRVIGTLGGPPSRYQRRNSTAGRIRSSARGQSLVEFVLVLPMLLILLMGIADFGRVFAAGITMEAATRNAAEAAAQEYVQIMRNKPSGLTAPDYERLHEVALYSLCQEAQVLPNRVFLGPSSPPPLSGTTVDNPCSMPPTAVCVHDAVGATFGPDPFCNGTADSPSPPAQCPDLASGWDTTNAQGSGALPYVEVRSCYQFTTLFNLQNLTLPFGSSLTIGDIYLQRTRTFTIACYYSGCA
;
A
#
# COMPACT_ATOMS: atom_id res chain seq x y z
N MET A 1 -2.97 58.67 48.71
CA MET A 1 -4.23 59.37 49.03
C MET A 1 -5.13 58.45 49.84
N CYS A 2 -5.79 59.00 50.87
CA CYS A 2 -6.89 58.42 51.66
C CYS A 2 -7.95 59.55 51.90
N PRO A 3 -9.14 59.29 52.50
CA PRO A 3 -9.90 58.04 52.62
C PRO A 3 -11.06 58.06 51.58
N PRO A 4 -12.36 58.45 51.81
CA PRO A 4 -13.29 58.49 52.98
C PRO A 4 -14.43 57.42 52.87
N SER A 5 -14.71 56.57 53.88
CA SER A 5 -15.60 56.75 55.07
C SER A 5 -17.09 56.40 54.88
N GLY A 6 -17.66 55.60 55.80
CA GLY A 6 -19.11 55.34 55.85
C GLY A 6 -19.56 54.32 56.92
N ALA A 7 -19.63 54.73 58.19
CA ALA A 7 -20.36 54.07 59.28
C ALA A 7 -21.55 54.97 59.71
N PRO A 8 -22.65 54.44 60.28
CA PRO A 8 -22.80 54.19 61.74
C PRO A 8 -23.38 52.79 62.05
N ASP A 9 -23.31 52.15 63.23
CA ASP A 9 -23.36 52.53 64.67
C ASP A 9 -24.74 52.31 65.35
N GLY A 10 -24.72 51.82 66.60
CA GLY A 10 -25.88 51.48 67.45
C GLY A 10 -26.31 50.00 67.47
N SER A 11 -26.78 49.41 68.58
CA SER A 11 -26.80 49.89 69.97
C SER A 11 -27.02 48.74 71.00
N HIS A 12 -26.78 49.05 72.27
CA HIS A 12 -26.86 48.21 73.47
C HIS A 12 -28.06 47.25 73.67
N SER A 13 -27.80 46.12 74.36
CA SER A 13 -28.61 45.57 75.48
C SER A 13 -27.83 44.44 76.18
N ARG A 14 -27.02 44.70 77.21
CA ARG A 14 -27.37 44.57 78.65
C ARG A 14 -28.39 43.45 78.96
N GLY A 15 -27.91 42.37 79.58
CA GLY A 15 -28.72 41.25 80.10
C GLY A 15 -27.95 40.48 81.17
N LEU A 16 -27.81 41.07 82.36
CA LEU A 16 -27.09 40.50 83.49
C LEU A 16 -28.11 39.82 84.43
N ILE A 17 -28.09 38.49 84.54
CA ILE A 17 -28.73 37.78 85.66
C ILE A 17 -27.74 36.75 86.20
N ALA A 18 -27.36 36.93 87.47
CA ALA A 18 -26.63 35.94 88.23
C ALA A 18 -27.61 34.89 88.78
N GLY A 19 -27.27 33.61 88.65
CA GLY A 19 -28.01 32.49 89.23
C GLY A 19 -27.04 31.56 89.95
N MET A 20 -27.09 31.53 91.28
CA MET A 20 -26.12 30.82 92.11
C MET A 20 -26.53 29.36 92.38
N ARG A 21 -25.53 28.46 92.35
CA ARG A 21 -25.44 27.10 92.94
C ARG A 21 -26.76 26.38 93.33
N VAL A 22 -26.91 25.17 92.80
CA VAL A 22 -27.37 24.01 93.58
C VAL A 22 -26.32 22.90 93.46
N ILE A 23 -26.02 22.25 94.58
CA ILE A 23 -25.14 21.07 94.67
C ILE A 23 -26.06 19.85 94.87
N GLY A 24 -25.89 18.82 94.05
CA GLY A 24 -26.55 17.51 94.17
C GLY A 24 -25.92 16.54 93.17
N THR A 25 -24.95 15.72 93.57
CA THR A 25 -25.11 14.35 94.10
C THR A 25 -25.60 13.31 93.07
N LEU A 26 -24.68 12.40 92.75
CA LEU A 26 -24.89 10.97 92.46
C LEU A 26 -25.53 10.55 91.12
N GLY A 27 -24.77 9.73 90.39
CA GLY A 27 -25.29 8.47 89.83
C GLY A 27 -25.81 8.48 88.40
N GLY A 28 -24.92 8.19 87.43
CA GLY A 28 -25.35 7.70 86.11
C GLY A 28 -24.39 8.02 84.96
N PRO A 29 -23.62 7.05 84.42
CA PRO A 29 -23.07 7.19 83.08
C PRO A 29 -24.21 7.15 82.05
N PRO A 30 -24.20 7.99 81.01
CA PRO A 30 -25.34 8.13 80.11
C PRO A 30 -25.46 6.98 79.10
N SER A 31 -26.71 6.81 78.66
CA SER A 31 -27.09 6.07 77.46
C SER A 31 -26.27 6.42 76.21
N ARG A 32 -26.24 5.48 75.25
CA ARG A 32 -26.21 5.62 73.78
C ARG A 32 -25.07 4.87 73.09
N TYR A 33 -25.45 3.67 72.66
CA TYR A 33 -25.18 3.18 71.30
C TYR A 33 -25.24 4.32 70.27
N GLN A 34 -24.46 4.20 69.18
CA GLN A 34 -24.43 5.08 68.00
C GLN A 34 -23.43 6.26 68.02
N ARG A 35 -22.23 5.99 67.49
CA ARG A 35 -21.74 6.78 66.34
C ARG A 35 -20.98 5.91 65.35
N ARG A 36 -21.60 5.68 64.19
CA ARG A 36 -20.86 5.47 62.94
C ARG A 36 -19.88 6.64 62.81
N ASN A 37 -18.60 6.34 62.67
CA ASN A 37 -17.72 7.15 61.83
C ASN A 37 -17.00 6.19 60.88
N SER A 38 -17.77 5.77 59.89
CA SER A 38 -17.25 5.24 58.65
C SER A 38 -16.46 6.33 57.92
N THR A 39 -15.23 6.61 58.36
CA THR A 39 -14.20 7.25 57.55
C THR A 39 -13.67 6.24 56.54
N ALA A 40 -14.59 5.68 55.75
CA ALA A 40 -14.26 5.21 54.43
C ALA A 40 -13.79 6.46 53.68
N GLY A 41 -12.48 6.64 53.61
CA GLY A 41 -11.86 7.68 52.82
C GLY A 41 -12.28 7.47 51.38
N ARG A 42 -13.32 8.18 50.94
CA ARG A 42 -13.67 8.25 49.52
C ARG A 42 -12.47 8.86 48.83
N ILE A 43 -11.71 8.01 48.14
CA ILE A 43 -10.64 8.39 47.23
C ILE A 43 -11.28 9.25 46.14
N ARG A 44 -11.36 10.56 46.37
CA ARG A 44 -11.87 11.57 45.44
C ARG A 44 -10.80 11.87 44.40
N SER A 45 -10.46 10.88 43.59
CA SER A 45 -9.60 11.04 42.42
C SER A 45 -9.77 9.84 41.49
N SER A 46 -10.59 9.97 40.44
CA SER A 46 -10.62 8.98 39.35
C SER A 46 -11.04 9.59 38.00
N ALA A 47 -11.93 10.57 37.96
CA ALA A 47 -12.42 11.16 36.70
C ALA A 47 -11.31 11.63 35.73
N ARG A 48 -10.16 12.11 36.23
CA ARG A 48 -9.00 12.48 35.39
C ARG A 48 -8.21 11.29 34.84
N GLY A 49 -8.21 10.16 35.54
CA GLY A 49 -7.56 8.92 35.10
C GLY A 49 -8.43 8.10 34.15
N GLN A 50 -9.75 8.13 34.37
CA GLN A 50 -10.74 7.40 33.58
C GLN A 50 -10.64 7.73 32.08
N SER A 51 -10.66 9.00 31.70
CA SER A 51 -10.58 9.41 30.28
C SER A 51 -9.25 9.03 29.60
N LEU A 52 -8.16 8.91 30.36
CA LEU A 52 -6.88 8.43 29.85
C LEU A 52 -6.95 6.93 29.55
N VAL A 53 -7.55 6.14 30.45
CA VAL A 53 -7.77 4.70 30.24
C VAL A 53 -8.70 4.44 29.04
N GLU A 54 -9.80 5.20 28.93
CA GLU A 54 -10.73 5.13 27.79
C GLU A 54 -10.01 5.44 26.47
N PHE A 55 -9.16 6.47 26.42
CA PHE A 55 -8.34 6.76 25.23
C PHE A 55 -7.34 5.65 24.91
N VAL A 56 -6.63 5.10 25.90
CA VAL A 56 -5.66 4.00 25.72
C VAL A 56 -6.32 2.73 25.19
N LEU A 57 -7.60 2.48 25.49
CA LEU A 57 -8.36 1.35 24.94
C LEU A 57 -8.78 1.56 23.47
N VAL A 58 -9.08 2.79 23.05
CA VAL A 58 -9.44 3.11 21.65
C VAL A 58 -8.22 3.30 20.75
N LEU A 59 -7.11 3.81 21.30
CA LEU A 59 -5.85 4.07 20.60
C LEU A 59 -5.36 2.90 19.72
N PRO A 60 -5.27 1.62 20.18
CA PRO A 60 -4.80 0.52 19.33
C PRO A 60 -5.71 0.30 18.10
N MET A 61 -7.03 0.44 18.25
CA MET A 61 -7.96 0.30 17.13
C MET A 61 -7.80 1.45 16.12
N LEU A 62 -7.59 2.67 16.61
CA LEU A 62 -7.33 3.85 15.78
C LEU A 62 -5.97 3.75 15.05
N LEU A 63 -4.93 3.22 15.69
CA LEU A 63 -3.62 2.98 15.06
C LEU A 63 -3.71 1.92 13.95
N ILE A 64 -4.43 0.81 14.18
CA ILE A 64 -4.66 -0.22 13.14
C ILE A 64 -5.42 0.38 11.95
N LEU A 65 -6.46 1.18 12.18
CA LEU A 65 -7.22 1.85 11.13
C LEU A 65 -6.34 2.82 10.31
N LEU A 66 -5.58 3.69 10.98
CA LEU A 66 -4.71 4.65 10.29
C LEU A 66 -3.61 3.97 9.47
N MET A 67 -3.01 2.89 9.98
CA MET A 67 -2.00 2.16 9.20
C MET A 67 -2.62 1.41 8.02
N GLY A 68 -3.81 0.84 8.17
CA GLY A 68 -4.53 0.21 7.05
C GLY A 68 -4.83 1.20 5.92
N ILE A 69 -5.18 2.43 6.25
CA ILE A 69 -5.34 3.53 5.29
C ILE A 69 -4.00 3.91 4.64
N ALA A 70 -2.92 3.97 5.42
CA ALA A 70 -1.58 4.30 4.91
C ALA A 70 -1.06 3.23 3.94
N ASP A 71 -1.16 1.94 4.27
CA ASP A 71 -0.77 0.85 3.38
C ASP A 71 -1.67 0.79 2.14
N PHE A 72 -2.99 0.99 2.27
CA PHE A 72 -3.88 1.09 1.11
C PHE A 72 -3.44 2.19 0.13
N GLY A 73 -3.11 3.38 0.64
CA GLY A 73 -2.59 4.48 -0.19
C GLY A 73 -1.28 4.14 -0.91
N ARG A 74 -0.35 3.45 -0.22
CA ARG A 74 0.92 2.99 -0.81
C ARG A 74 0.72 1.90 -1.86
N VAL A 75 -0.14 0.91 -1.61
CA VAL A 75 -0.49 -0.16 -2.57
C VAL A 75 -1.15 0.44 -3.81
N PHE A 76 -2.09 1.36 -3.63
CA PHE A 76 -2.77 2.03 -4.74
C PHE A 76 -1.78 2.84 -5.60
N ALA A 77 -0.89 3.63 -4.97
CA ALA A 77 0.13 4.38 -5.70
C ALA A 77 1.07 3.46 -6.51
N ALA A 78 1.57 2.37 -5.90
CA ALA A 78 2.38 1.37 -6.61
C ALA A 78 1.60 0.72 -7.77
N GLY A 79 0.31 0.45 -7.59
CA GLY A 79 -0.58 -0.08 -8.63
C GLY A 79 -0.77 0.86 -9.83
N ILE A 80 -0.76 2.19 -9.60
CA ILE A 80 -0.79 3.20 -10.67
C ILE A 80 0.57 3.33 -11.37
N THR A 81 1.69 3.30 -10.64
CA THR A 81 3.03 3.26 -11.25
C THR A 81 3.19 2.04 -12.14
N MET A 82 2.82 0.84 -11.67
CA MET A 82 2.89 -0.39 -12.46
C MET A 82 2.00 -0.32 -13.71
N GLU A 83 0.84 0.32 -13.61
CA GLU A 83 -0.08 0.52 -14.74
C GLU A 83 0.55 1.39 -15.83
N ALA A 84 1.16 2.52 -15.43
CA ALA A 84 1.87 3.41 -16.35
C ALA A 84 3.11 2.73 -16.95
N ALA A 85 3.93 2.06 -16.13
CA ALA A 85 5.15 1.40 -16.57
C ALA A 85 4.89 0.28 -17.59
N THR A 86 3.89 -0.58 -17.33
CA THR A 86 3.50 -1.68 -18.25
C THR A 86 2.94 -1.12 -19.57
N ARG A 87 2.18 -0.02 -19.52
CA ARG A 87 1.66 0.66 -20.71
C ARG A 87 2.77 1.31 -21.53
N ASN A 88 3.65 2.08 -20.89
CA ASN A 88 4.74 2.79 -21.57
C ASN A 88 5.72 1.79 -22.23
N ALA A 89 5.95 0.64 -21.61
CA ALA A 89 6.72 -0.45 -22.18
C ALA A 89 6.11 -1.02 -23.48
N ALA A 90 4.80 -1.30 -23.48
CA ALA A 90 4.09 -1.77 -24.66
C ALA A 90 4.07 -0.70 -25.78
N GLU A 91 3.93 0.58 -25.42
CA GLU A 91 4.03 1.72 -26.34
C GLU A 91 5.44 1.85 -26.94
N ALA A 92 6.49 1.70 -26.14
CA ALA A 92 7.88 1.81 -26.59
C ALA A 92 8.26 0.70 -27.59
N ALA A 93 7.92 -0.56 -27.29
CA ALA A 93 8.13 -1.66 -28.22
C ALA A 93 7.28 -1.52 -29.49
N ALA A 94 6.01 -1.10 -29.38
CA ALA A 94 5.19 -0.87 -30.56
C ALA A 94 5.73 0.26 -31.46
N GLN A 95 6.34 1.30 -30.87
CA GLN A 95 7.02 2.36 -31.63
C GLN A 95 8.27 1.82 -32.35
N GLU A 96 9.11 1.06 -31.66
CA GLU A 96 10.32 0.46 -32.25
C GLU A 96 9.97 -0.53 -33.38
N TYR A 97 8.91 -1.33 -33.21
CA TYR A 97 8.39 -2.23 -34.25
C TYR A 97 8.08 -1.47 -35.54
N VAL A 98 7.42 -0.31 -35.45
CA VAL A 98 7.10 0.54 -36.61
C VAL A 98 8.36 1.11 -37.25
N GLN A 99 9.42 1.41 -36.49
CA GLN A 99 10.71 1.85 -37.06
C GLN A 99 11.42 0.72 -37.81
N ILE A 100 11.46 -0.48 -37.22
CA ILE A 100 12.05 -1.68 -37.84
C ILE A 100 11.32 -2.00 -39.14
N MET A 101 9.99 -2.13 -39.12
CA MET A 101 9.20 -2.47 -40.31
C MET A 101 9.22 -1.41 -41.41
N ARG A 102 9.39 -0.13 -41.07
CA ARG A 102 9.60 0.94 -42.05
C ARG A 102 10.90 0.77 -42.84
N ASN A 103 11.96 0.32 -42.17
CA ASN A 103 13.29 0.13 -42.77
C ASN A 103 13.45 -1.27 -43.39
N LYS A 104 12.70 -2.27 -42.89
CA LYS A 104 12.77 -3.69 -43.23
C LYS A 104 11.35 -4.25 -43.43
N PRO A 105 10.65 -3.92 -44.53
CA PRO A 105 9.29 -4.39 -44.79
C PRO A 105 9.21 -5.90 -45.13
N SER A 106 10.33 -6.61 -45.16
CA SER A 106 10.41 -8.07 -45.38
C SER A 106 10.04 -8.91 -44.16
N GLY A 107 9.66 -8.29 -43.04
CA GLY A 107 9.35 -8.97 -41.78
C GLY A 107 10.53 -9.03 -40.79
N LEU A 108 10.19 -9.36 -39.54
CA LEU A 108 11.13 -9.46 -38.42
C LEU A 108 11.93 -10.77 -38.44
N THR A 109 13.08 -10.73 -37.77
CA THR A 109 13.97 -11.85 -37.48
C THR A 109 14.21 -11.92 -35.97
N ALA A 110 14.72 -13.03 -35.44
CA ALA A 110 14.92 -13.20 -34.00
C ALA A 110 15.66 -12.02 -33.30
N PRO A 111 16.73 -11.42 -33.86
CA PRO A 111 17.37 -10.24 -33.26
C PRO A 111 16.49 -8.98 -33.25
N ASP A 112 15.51 -8.86 -34.16
CA ASP A 112 14.55 -7.75 -34.13
C ASP A 112 13.57 -7.93 -32.96
N TYR A 113 13.09 -9.15 -32.70
CA TYR A 113 12.26 -9.44 -31.51
C TYR A 113 13.04 -9.25 -30.20
N GLU A 114 14.29 -9.72 -30.14
CA GLU A 114 15.22 -9.49 -29.00
C GLU A 114 15.32 -7.99 -28.67
N ARG A 115 15.45 -7.16 -29.71
CA ARG A 115 15.45 -5.70 -29.60
C ARG A 115 14.12 -5.11 -29.13
N LEU A 116 12.97 -5.64 -29.55
CA LEU A 116 11.65 -5.18 -29.08
C LEU A 116 11.44 -5.49 -27.59
N HIS A 117 11.84 -6.68 -27.17
CA HIS A 117 11.79 -7.09 -25.76
C HIS A 117 12.66 -6.19 -24.90
N GLU A 118 13.91 -5.98 -25.31
CA GLU A 118 14.86 -5.08 -24.64
C GLU A 118 14.28 -3.67 -24.45
N VAL A 119 13.67 -3.08 -25.49
CA VAL A 119 13.05 -1.74 -25.41
C VAL A 119 11.89 -1.70 -24.41
N ALA A 120 10.99 -2.68 -24.43
CA ALA A 120 9.89 -2.77 -23.48
C ALA A 120 10.38 -2.95 -22.03
N LEU A 121 11.27 -3.93 -21.80
CA LEU A 121 11.81 -4.24 -20.48
C LEU A 121 12.58 -3.05 -19.89
N TYR A 122 13.39 -2.38 -20.71
CA TYR A 122 14.13 -1.19 -20.30
C TYR A 122 13.20 0.00 -19.99
N SER A 123 12.19 0.25 -20.83
CA SER A 123 11.18 1.30 -20.59
C SER A 123 10.40 1.04 -19.29
N LEU A 124 9.95 -0.20 -19.06
CA LEU A 124 9.24 -0.57 -17.84
C LEU A 124 10.12 -0.33 -16.60
N CYS A 125 11.37 -0.78 -16.68
CA CYS A 125 12.36 -0.70 -15.61
C CYS A 125 12.71 0.75 -15.22
N GLN A 126 12.78 1.67 -16.20
CA GLN A 126 12.94 3.10 -15.93
C GLN A 126 11.70 3.73 -15.26
N GLU A 127 10.50 3.41 -15.71
CA GLU A 127 9.25 3.94 -15.13
C GLU A 127 9.00 3.38 -13.72
N ALA A 128 9.39 2.12 -13.49
CA ALA A 128 9.40 1.46 -12.19
C ALA A 128 10.40 2.09 -11.18
N GLN A 129 11.17 3.11 -11.55
CA GLN A 129 12.18 3.69 -10.66
C GLN A 129 11.64 4.23 -9.32
N VAL A 130 10.36 4.66 -9.29
CA VAL A 130 9.74 5.19 -8.07
C VAL A 130 9.27 4.08 -7.10
N LEU A 131 9.35 2.80 -7.50
CA LEU A 131 8.94 1.67 -6.66
C LEU A 131 10.01 1.34 -5.59
N PRO A 132 9.64 1.24 -4.30
CA PRO A 132 10.59 1.05 -3.21
C PRO A 132 11.47 -0.21 -3.28
N ASN A 133 10.97 -1.29 -3.88
CA ASN A 133 11.65 -2.59 -3.95
C ASN A 133 12.12 -2.94 -5.38
N ARG A 134 12.40 -1.95 -6.22
CA ARG A 134 12.96 -2.22 -7.55
C ARG A 134 14.37 -2.80 -7.44
N VAL A 135 14.73 -3.70 -8.35
CA VAL A 135 16.08 -4.29 -8.40
C VAL A 135 16.62 -4.14 -9.82
N PHE A 136 17.51 -3.15 -10.00
CA PHE A 136 18.18 -2.87 -11.27
C PHE A 136 19.45 -3.72 -11.39
N LEU A 137 19.55 -4.51 -12.46
CA LEU A 137 20.68 -5.41 -12.74
C LEU A 137 21.43 -5.05 -14.03
N GLY A 138 20.81 -4.29 -14.94
CA GLY A 138 21.39 -3.96 -16.25
C GLY A 138 22.31 -2.74 -16.26
N PRO A 139 22.92 -2.42 -17.42
CA PRO A 139 23.51 -1.11 -17.70
C PRO A 139 22.43 -0.01 -17.79
N SER A 140 22.79 1.25 -17.52
CA SER A 140 21.87 2.41 -17.55
C SER A 140 21.49 2.89 -18.97
N SER A 141 21.52 1.99 -19.93
CA SER A 141 21.12 2.16 -21.33
C SER A 141 21.02 0.77 -21.96
N PRO A 142 20.16 0.52 -22.96
CA PRO A 142 20.14 -0.73 -23.71
C PRO A 142 21.56 -1.07 -24.21
N PRO A 143 22.12 -2.26 -23.95
CA PRO A 143 23.38 -2.69 -24.57
C PRO A 143 23.27 -2.72 -26.10
N PRO A 144 24.40 -2.64 -26.84
CA PRO A 144 24.38 -3.05 -28.24
C PRO A 144 24.01 -4.53 -28.33
N LEU A 145 23.11 -4.90 -29.26
CA LEU A 145 22.59 -6.28 -29.40
C LEU A 145 23.70 -7.32 -29.28
N SER A 146 23.61 -8.20 -28.28
CA SER A 146 24.47 -9.37 -28.18
C SER A 146 24.09 -10.44 -29.22
N GLY A 147 22.83 -10.43 -29.67
CA GLY A 147 22.28 -11.37 -30.65
C GLY A 147 22.06 -12.77 -30.07
N THR A 148 21.97 -12.89 -28.74
CA THR A 148 21.99 -14.18 -28.03
C THR A 148 21.18 -14.23 -26.73
N THR A 149 20.87 -13.09 -26.09
CA THR A 149 20.07 -13.03 -24.84
C THR A 149 19.34 -11.70 -24.72
N VAL A 150 18.03 -11.78 -24.40
CA VAL A 150 17.28 -10.63 -23.90
C VAL A 150 17.76 -10.33 -22.48
N ASP A 151 18.55 -9.27 -22.32
CA ASP A 151 19.06 -8.85 -21.02
C ASP A 151 18.03 -7.99 -20.29
N ASN A 152 17.19 -8.60 -19.45
CA ASN A 152 16.23 -7.86 -18.62
C ASN A 152 16.96 -6.98 -17.58
N PRO A 153 16.83 -5.63 -17.65
CA PRO A 153 17.56 -4.73 -16.77
C PRO A 153 16.98 -4.65 -15.34
N CYS A 154 15.80 -5.23 -15.08
CA CYS A 154 15.15 -5.25 -13.77
C CYS A 154 14.77 -6.68 -13.33
N SER A 155 15.30 -7.14 -12.20
CA SER A 155 14.79 -8.36 -11.54
C SER A 155 13.49 -8.13 -10.77
N MET A 156 13.17 -6.88 -10.43
CA MET A 156 11.89 -6.48 -9.82
C MET A 156 11.49 -5.11 -10.36
N PRO A 157 10.28 -4.96 -10.94
CA PRO A 157 9.28 -6.00 -11.19
C PRO A 157 9.70 -7.00 -12.31
N PRO A 158 9.63 -8.33 -12.09
CA PRO A 158 9.71 -9.28 -13.18
C PRO A 158 8.65 -8.96 -14.24
N THR A 159 9.07 -9.04 -15.50
CA THR A 159 8.28 -8.63 -16.66
C THR A 159 8.55 -9.59 -17.80
N ALA A 160 7.52 -9.88 -18.58
CA ALA A 160 7.61 -10.60 -19.83
C ALA A 160 6.85 -9.87 -20.93
N VAL A 161 7.33 -10.01 -22.15
CA VAL A 161 6.87 -9.34 -23.37
C VAL A 161 6.52 -10.42 -24.40
N CYS A 162 5.62 -10.10 -25.31
CA CYS A 162 5.33 -10.92 -26.47
C CYS A 162 4.81 -10.03 -27.60
N VAL A 163 5.33 -10.24 -28.81
CA VAL A 163 4.93 -9.55 -30.04
C VAL A 163 4.07 -10.50 -30.88
N HIS A 164 2.86 -10.07 -31.17
CA HIS A 164 1.88 -10.82 -31.96
C HIS A 164 1.75 -10.18 -33.34
N ASP A 165 2.50 -10.65 -34.35
CA ASP A 165 2.50 -10.05 -35.70
C ASP A 165 2.29 -10.99 -36.90
N ALA A 166 1.56 -10.47 -37.89
CA ALA A 166 0.91 -11.22 -38.94
C ALA A 166 1.79 -11.37 -40.19
N VAL A 167 2.53 -12.46 -40.33
CA VAL A 167 3.24 -12.81 -41.57
C VAL A 167 2.82 -14.19 -42.10
N GLY A 168 1.63 -14.23 -42.72
CA GLY A 168 1.23 -15.31 -43.64
C GLY A 168 0.60 -16.57 -43.03
N ALA A 169 -0.68 -16.49 -42.65
CA ALA A 169 -1.58 -17.59 -42.22
C ALA A 169 -1.18 -18.39 -40.96
N THR A 170 0.11 -18.51 -40.66
CA THR A 170 0.66 -18.88 -39.37
C THR A 170 1.52 -17.69 -38.95
N PHE A 171 1.18 -17.06 -37.84
CA PHE A 171 1.93 -15.92 -37.32
C PHE A 171 3.36 -16.40 -37.05
N GLY A 172 4.36 -15.71 -37.62
CA GLY A 172 5.75 -16.07 -37.42
C GLY A 172 6.07 -15.80 -35.96
N PRO A 173 6.27 -16.84 -35.13
CA PRO A 173 6.23 -16.63 -33.69
C PRO A 173 7.45 -15.79 -33.30
N ASP A 174 7.18 -14.70 -32.60
CA ASP A 174 8.16 -14.14 -31.68
C ASP A 174 8.66 -15.32 -30.81
N PRO A 175 9.95 -15.70 -30.94
CA PRO A 175 10.48 -16.92 -30.35
C PRO A 175 10.61 -16.79 -28.82
N PHE A 176 10.38 -15.60 -28.27
CA PHE A 176 10.50 -15.28 -26.85
C PHE A 176 9.14 -15.21 -26.12
N CYS A 177 8.01 -15.38 -26.81
CA CYS A 177 6.63 -15.51 -26.28
C CYS A 177 6.38 -16.77 -25.41
N ASN A 178 7.37 -17.22 -24.63
CA ASN A 178 7.24 -18.24 -23.59
C ASN A 178 7.34 -17.66 -22.17
N GLY A 179 7.59 -16.36 -22.02
CA GLY A 179 7.77 -15.65 -20.74
C GLY A 179 9.07 -15.97 -19.98
N THR A 180 9.67 -17.14 -20.21
CA THR A 180 10.90 -17.59 -19.54
C THR A 180 12.18 -16.93 -20.05
N ALA A 181 12.16 -16.33 -21.24
CA ALA A 181 13.29 -15.55 -21.76
C ALA A 181 13.48 -14.26 -20.95
N ASP A 182 12.39 -13.48 -20.79
CA ASP A 182 12.42 -12.19 -20.09
C ASP A 182 12.34 -12.33 -18.56
N SER A 183 11.62 -13.35 -18.10
CA SER A 183 11.39 -13.66 -16.68
C SER A 183 11.64 -15.16 -16.43
N PRO A 184 12.90 -15.59 -16.27
CA PRO A 184 13.24 -17.01 -16.11
C PRO A 184 12.77 -17.64 -14.78
N SER A 185 12.39 -16.82 -13.80
CA SER A 185 11.87 -17.27 -12.50
C SER A 185 10.66 -16.43 -12.05
N PRO A 186 9.49 -16.57 -12.70
CA PRO A 186 8.31 -15.79 -12.35
C PRO A 186 7.77 -16.25 -10.97
N PRO A 187 7.35 -15.34 -10.08
CA PRO A 187 6.79 -15.71 -8.79
C PRO A 187 5.51 -16.54 -8.95
N ALA A 188 5.34 -17.59 -8.13
CA ALA A 188 4.15 -18.45 -8.17
C ALA A 188 2.83 -17.69 -7.90
N GLN A 189 2.90 -16.49 -7.32
CA GLN A 189 1.80 -15.58 -7.06
C GLN A 189 1.35 -14.77 -8.28
N CYS A 190 2.10 -14.81 -9.40
CA CYS A 190 1.82 -14.10 -10.64
C CYS A 190 1.73 -15.08 -11.82
N PRO A 191 0.66 -15.88 -11.90
CA PRO A 191 0.56 -16.98 -12.85
C PRO A 191 0.59 -16.53 -14.31
N ASP A 192 0.08 -15.34 -14.67
CA ASP A 192 0.03 -14.95 -16.09
C ASP A 192 1.39 -14.50 -16.64
N LEU A 193 2.41 -14.26 -15.81
CA LEU A 193 3.80 -14.16 -16.29
C LEU A 193 4.32 -15.50 -16.82
N ALA A 194 3.82 -16.60 -16.26
CA ALA A 194 4.23 -17.97 -16.59
C ALA A 194 3.22 -18.70 -17.50
N SER A 195 2.05 -18.12 -17.76
CA SER A 195 1.04 -18.73 -18.61
C SER A 195 1.42 -18.62 -20.09
N GLY A 196 1.20 -19.70 -20.83
CA GLY A 196 1.47 -19.73 -22.27
C GLY A 196 0.74 -18.58 -22.97
N TRP A 197 1.47 -17.85 -23.79
CA TRP A 197 0.92 -16.78 -24.62
C TRP A 197 0.17 -17.41 -25.78
N ASP A 198 -1.01 -16.88 -26.12
CA ASP A 198 -1.73 -17.32 -27.31
C ASP A 198 -1.00 -16.77 -28.53
N THR A 199 -0.11 -17.56 -29.12
CA THR A 199 0.64 -17.20 -30.33
C THR A 199 -0.23 -17.24 -31.60
N THR A 200 -1.55 -17.41 -31.45
CA THR A 200 -2.52 -17.28 -32.53
C THR A 200 -3.33 -15.99 -32.36
N ASN A 201 -3.52 -15.25 -33.45
CA ASN A 201 -4.47 -14.14 -33.44
C ASN A 201 -5.90 -14.68 -33.34
N ALA A 202 -6.39 -14.85 -32.10
CA ALA A 202 -7.79 -15.09 -31.76
C ALA A 202 -8.75 -14.01 -32.31
N GLN A 203 -8.19 -12.90 -32.83
CA GLN A 203 -8.88 -11.77 -33.46
C GLN A 203 -9.17 -11.98 -34.97
N GLY A 204 -8.68 -13.06 -35.59
CA GLY A 204 -9.03 -13.45 -36.96
C GLY A 204 -8.25 -12.75 -38.09
N SER A 205 -8.69 -12.96 -39.33
CA SER A 205 -8.03 -12.45 -40.54
C SER A 205 -8.18 -10.93 -40.69
N GLY A 206 -7.06 -10.22 -40.82
CA GLY A 206 -7.01 -8.75 -40.90
C GLY A 206 -6.83 -8.03 -39.56
N ALA A 207 -6.58 -8.77 -38.47
CA ALA A 207 -6.19 -8.19 -37.19
C ALA A 207 -4.79 -7.55 -37.29
N LEU A 208 -4.66 -6.34 -36.74
CA LEU A 208 -3.39 -5.60 -36.67
C LEU A 208 -2.40 -6.29 -35.71
N PRO A 209 -1.08 -6.16 -35.93
CA PRO A 209 -0.09 -6.62 -34.97
C PRO A 209 -0.24 -5.89 -33.62
N TYR A 210 0.12 -6.55 -32.51
CA TYR A 210 0.11 -5.92 -31.19
C TYR A 210 1.22 -6.45 -30.28
N VAL A 211 1.67 -5.60 -29.36
CA VAL A 211 2.58 -5.99 -28.28
C VAL A 211 1.77 -6.25 -27.03
N GLU A 212 2.06 -7.33 -26.32
CA GLU A 212 1.52 -7.62 -24.99
C GLU A 212 2.67 -7.63 -23.97
N VAL A 213 2.50 -6.88 -22.87
CA VAL A 213 3.47 -6.81 -21.77
C VAL A 213 2.77 -7.22 -20.48
N ARG A 214 3.37 -8.16 -19.75
CA ARG A 214 2.90 -8.67 -18.46
C ARG A 214 3.96 -8.40 -17.41
N SER A 215 3.60 -7.71 -16.33
CA SER A 215 4.52 -7.35 -15.26
C SER A 215 3.92 -7.64 -13.89
N CYS A 216 4.78 -8.01 -12.94
CA CYS A 216 4.40 -8.44 -11.60
C CYS A 216 5.29 -7.73 -10.57
N TYR A 217 4.69 -7.08 -9.57
CA TYR A 217 5.42 -6.36 -8.54
C TYR A 217 5.10 -6.89 -7.14
N GLN A 218 6.14 -7.24 -6.37
CA GLN A 218 6.02 -7.60 -4.96
C GLN A 218 5.99 -6.34 -4.10
N PHE A 219 4.81 -6.02 -3.57
CA PHE A 219 4.61 -4.95 -2.60
C PHE A 219 4.65 -5.50 -1.17
N THR A 220 5.60 -5.04 -0.36
CA THR A 220 5.64 -5.34 1.08
C THR A 220 4.91 -4.25 1.88
N THR A 221 3.91 -4.69 2.65
CA THR A 221 3.14 -3.85 3.59
C THR A 221 3.99 -3.38 4.77
N LEU A 222 3.60 -2.30 5.46
CA LEU A 222 4.29 -1.83 6.67
C LEU A 222 4.20 -2.85 7.82
N PHE A 223 3.20 -3.73 7.77
CA PHE A 223 2.95 -4.77 8.75
C PHE A 223 3.06 -6.17 8.12
N ASN A 224 4.28 -6.73 8.14
CA ASN A 224 4.51 -8.15 7.82
C ASN A 224 4.08 -9.06 9.00
N LEU A 225 2.77 -9.08 9.23
CA LEU A 225 2.08 -9.88 10.24
C LEU A 225 1.85 -11.29 9.70
N GLN A 226 2.82 -12.17 9.94
CA GLN A 226 2.69 -13.60 9.65
C GLN A 226 2.18 -14.34 10.89
N ASN A 227 1.19 -15.22 10.71
CA ASN A 227 0.66 -16.09 11.77
C ASN A 227 0.15 -15.33 13.02
N LEU A 228 -0.44 -14.15 12.83
CA LEU A 228 -1.02 -13.41 13.96
C LEU A 228 -2.33 -14.09 14.41
N THR A 229 -2.25 -14.88 15.48
CA THR A 229 -3.43 -15.52 16.10
C THR A 229 -4.29 -14.49 16.81
N LEU A 230 -5.47 -14.20 16.27
CA LEU A 230 -6.46 -13.32 16.89
C LEU A 230 -7.18 -14.06 18.04
N PRO A 231 -7.70 -13.34 19.06
CA PRO A 231 -8.34 -13.94 20.23
C PRO A 231 -9.60 -14.77 19.93
N PHE A 232 -10.11 -14.71 18.70
CA PHE A 232 -11.25 -15.50 18.22
C PHE A 232 -10.84 -16.75 17.41
N GLY A 233 -9.54 -17.12 17.42
CA GLY A 233 -9.03 -18.34 16.77
C GLY A 233 -8.76 -18.21 15.27
N SER A 234 -9.04 -17.06 14.66
CA SER A 234 -8.62 -16.75 13.29
C SER A 234 -7.14 -16.36 13.24
N SER A 235 -6.41 -16.89 12.26
CA SER A 235 -5.08 -16.39 11.91
C SER A 235 -5.19 -15.29 10.87
N LEU A 236 -4.37 -14.24 11.01
CA LEU A 236 -4.20 -13.20 10.01
C LEU A 236 -2.78 -13.27 9.45
N THR A 237 -2.68 -13.35 8.11
CA THR A 237 -1.42 -13.30 7.36
C THR A 237 -1.48 -12.13 6.39
N ILE A 238 -0.79 -11.05 6.71
CA ILE A 238 -0.60 -9.86 5.86
C ILE A 238 0.90 -9.64 5.76
N GLY A 239 1.45 -9.51 4.56
CA GLY A 239 2.89 -9.33 4.37
C GLY A 239 3.18 -8.82 2.98
N ASP A 240 3.38 -9.74 2.04
CA ASP A 240 3.60 -9.41 0.63
C ASP A 240 2.32 -9.54 -0.18
N ILE A 241 2.04 -8.51 -0.97
CA ILE A 241 0.95 -8.43 -1.93
C ILE A 241 1.57 -8.36 -3.32
N TYR A 242 1.18 -9.25 -4.22
CA TYR A 242 1.66 -9.22 -5.60
C TYR A 242 0.68 -8.42 -6.47
N LEU A 243 1.19 -7.38 -7.13
CA LEU A 243 0.44 -6.51 -8.03
C LEU A 243 0.78 -6.89 -9.46
N GLN A 244 -0.16 -7.52 -10.15
CA GLN A 244 0.02 -7.95 -11.53
C GLN A 244 -0.67 -7.00 -12.50
N ARG A 245 -0.03 -6.72 -13.64
CA ARG A 245 -0.53 -5.86 -14.73
C ARG A 245 -0.22 -6.48 -16.08
N THR A 246 -1.24 -6.55 -16.93
CA THR A 246 -1.13 -6.96 -18.33
C THR A 246 -1.65 -5.82 -19.19
N ARG A 247 -0.86 -5.40 -20.17
CA ARG A 247 -1.25 -4.37 -21.15
C ARG A 247 -0.94 -4.85 -22.56
N THR A 248 -1.91 -4.67 -23.44
CA THR A 248 -1.73 -4.79 -24.88
C THR A 248 -1.66 -3.41 -25.51
N PHE A 249 -0.86 -3.26 -26.57
CA PHE A 249 -0.83 -2.09 -27.41
C PHE A 249 -0.85 -2.50 -28.89
N THR A 250 -1.92 -2.14 -29.59
CA THR A 250 -2.08 -2.42 -31.03
C THR A 250 -1.19 -1.49 -31.84
N ILE A 251 -0.35 -2.09 -32.69
CA ILE A 251 0.54 -1.38 -33.60
C ILE A 251 -0.28 -0.87 -34.78
N ALA A 252 -0.26 0.44 -35.01
CA ALA A 252 -0.97 1.05 -36.13
C ALA A 252 -0.15 0.95 -37.44
N CYS A 253 -0.74 0.32 -38.45
CA CYS A 253 -0.19 0.20 -39.80
C CYS A 253 -0.23 1.53 -40.55
N TYR A 254 0.92 2.23 -40.66
CA TYR A 254 1.08 3.45 -41.47
C TYR A 254 2.05 3.29 -42.65
N TYR A 255 2.55 2.07 -42.91
CA TYR A 255 3.51 1.76 -43.96
C TYR A 255 2.93 0.78 -44.99
N SER A 256 3.48 0.79 -46.20
CA SER A 256 3.09 -0.12 -47.29
C SER A 256 3.51 -1.57 -46.99
N GLY A 257 2.57 -2.52 -47.12
CA GLY A 257 2.82 -3.96 -46.89
C GLY A 257 2.28 -4.52 -45.57
N CYS A 258 1.38 -3.80 -44.90
CA CYS A 258 0.80 -4.16 -43.60
C CYS A 258 -0.59 -4.86 -43.71
N ALA A 259 -0.87 -5.52 -44.84
CA ALA A 259 -2.15 -6.14 -45.19
C ALA A 259 -1.94 -7.37 -46.10
#